data_AF-A0A368JE10-F1
#
_entry.id   AF-A0A368JE10-F1
#
_cell.length_a   1.000
_cell.length_b   1.000
_cell.length_c   1.000
_cell.angle_alpha   90.00
_cell.angle_beta   90.00
_cell.angle_gamma   90.00
#
_symmetry.space_group_name_H-M   'P 1'
#
loop_
_entity.id
_entity.type
_entity.pdbx_description
1 polymer ?
#
loop_
_entity_poly.entity_id
_entity_poly.type
_entity_poly.pdbx_seq_one_letter_code
_entity_poly.pdbx_strand_id
1 'polypeptide(L)'
;MTYLILSVLLWLYDNRSFDKISHDNIARIEGLRAYQSGNYKRAAEQYVALVNSALFVEPSARLNLAHSYFQLRQYAQAQKHYRLVAQVSQPDLAAAAEIQLGVIAVLQGDSTAALTLFRKALNTVPALEPAQFNYELIKKTYSGKPIQNSAQRPKPKPRQSQQETEMALERGKESGTEVEQGDTKNELLRRLRSLNLSEEQALSILNSMQANEVQYIHQRKQTAKKKDRLTFNTY
;
A
#
# COMPACT_ATOMS: atom_id res chain seq x y z
N MET A 1 8.16 47.46 25.77
CA MET A 1 7.00 46.56 25.99
C MET A 1 6.72 45.65 24.80
N THR A 2 6.63 46.17 23.57
CA THR A 2 6.37 45.37 22.35
C THR A 2 7.39 44.26 22.11
N TYR A 3 8.69 44.52 22.25
CA TYR A 3 9.75 43.52 22.07
C TYR A 3 9.70 42.37 23.07
N LEU A 4 9.25 42.63 24.30
CA LEU A 4 9.10 41.63 25.36
C LEU A 4 7.91 40.71 25.08
N ILE A 5 6.81 41.27 24.56
CA ILE A 5 5.65 40.50 24.10
C ILE A 5 6.01 39.64 22.88
N LEU A 6 6.78 40.19 21.93
CA LEU A 6 7.21 39.48 20.72
C LEU A 6 8.19 38.35 21.02
N SER A 7 9.11 38.55 21.97
CA SER A 7 10.04 37.50 22.43
C SER A 7 9.33 36.42 23.26
N VAL A 8 8.36 36.77 24.09
CA VAL A 8 7.51 35.79 24.79
C VAL A 8 6.64 35.00 23.80
N LEU A 9 6.08 35.64 22.78
CA LEU A 9 5.31 34.96 21.72
C LEU A 9 6.19 34.02 20.89
N LEU A 10 7.41 34.45 20.53
CA LEU A 10 8.37 33.60 19.83
C LEU A 10 8.82 32.41 20.70
N TRP A 11 9.07 32.64 21.99
CA TRP A 11 9.43 31.58 22.93
C TRP A 11 8.28 30.56 23.13
N LEU A 12 7.03 31.02 23.24
CA LEU A 12 5.85 30.15 23.34
C LEU A 12 5.57 29.39 22.04
N TYR A 13 5.85 30.00 20.89
CA TYR A 13 5.75 29.34 19.58
C TYR A 13 6.81 28.24 19.41
N ASP A 14 8.05 28.55 19.78
CA ASP A 14 9.18 27.62 19.66
C ASP A 14 9.01 26.42 20.61
N ASN A 15 8.61 26.66 21.87
CA ASN A 15 8.50 25.61 22.89
C ASN A 15 7.29 24.67 22.71
N ARG A 16 6.21 25.11 22.04
CA ARG A 16 5.08 24.21 21.67
C ARG A 16 5.40 23.27 20.51
N SER A 17 6.35 23.65 19.66
CA SER A 17 6.66 22.91 18.43
C SER A 17 7.44 21.61 18.70
N PHE A 18 8.32 21.61 19.71
CA PHE A 18 9.15 20.46 20.07
C PHE A 18 8.35 19.26 20.59
N ASP A 19 7.34 19.50 21.43
CA ASP A 19 6.46 18.44 21.91
C ASP A 19 5.71 17.81 20.73
N LYS A 20 5.07 18.63 19.87
CA LYS A 20 4.27 18.10 18.75
C LYS A 20 5.09 17.25 17.78
N ILE A 21 6.28 17.72 17.39
CA ILE A 21 7.18 16.99 16.48
C ILE A 21 7.61 15.65 17.10
N SER A 22 7.84 15.61 18.41
CA SER A 22 8.19 14.38 19.12
C SER A 22 7.02 13.40 19.17
N HIS A 23 5.82 13.87 19.49
CA HIS A 23 4.60 13.06 19.51
C HIS A 23 4.27 12.51 18.11
N ASP A 24 4.38 13.33 17.06
CA ASP A 24 4.11 12.90 15.70
C ASP A 24 5.13 11.83 15.22
N ASN A 25 6.39 11.97 15.63
CA ASN A 25 7.40 10.94 15.36
C ASN A 25 7.15 9.63 16.11
N ILE A 26 6.73 9.71 17.38
CA ILE A 26 6.36 8.54 18.18
C ILE A 26 5.19 7.80 17.55
N ALA A 27 4.08 8.49 17.25
CA ALA A 27 2.90 7.89 16.64
C ALA A 27 3.23 7.23 15.29
N ARG A 28 4.16 7.81 14.51
CA ARG A 28 4.62 7.21 13.24
C ARG A 28 5.37 5.90 13.46
N ILE A 29 6.24 5.84 14.47
CA ILE A 29 7.03 4.64 14.81
C ILE A 29 6.12 3.57 15.40
N GLU A 30 5.25 3.93 16.34
CA GLU A 30 4.30 3.01 16.96
C GLU A 30 3.29 2.47 15.96
N GLY A 31 2.75 3.33 15.09
CA GLY A 31 1.85 2.91 14.02
C GLY A 31 2.52 1.91 13.07
N LEU A 32 3.78 2.15 12.71
CA LEU A 32 4.52 1.23 11.84
C LEU A 32 4.78 -0.12 12.53
N ARG A 33 5.23 -0.09 13.79
CA ARG A 33 5.46 -1.30 14.59
C ARG A 33 4.18 -2.11 14.74
N ALA A 34 3.06 -1.46 15.03
CA ALA A 34 1.76 -2.09 15.15
C ALA A 34 1.29 -2.69 13.81
N TYR A 35 1.53 -2.01 12.69
CA TYR A 35 1.21 -2.53 11.37
C TYR A 35 2.02 -3.79 11.06
N GLN A 36 3.33 -3.77 11.35
CA GLN A 36 4.24 -4.89 11.14
C GLN A 36 3.91 -6.10 12.03
N SER A 37 3.38 -5.88 13.23
CA SER A 37 2.92 -6.96 14.11
C SER A 37 1.51 -7.47 13.79
N GLY A 38 0.89 -7.01 12.70
CA GLY A 38 -0.48 -7.38 12.32
C GLY A 38 -1.57 -6.71 13.17
N ASN A 39 -1.21 -5.83 14.11
CA ASN A 39 -2.17 -5.07 14.90
C ASN A 39 -2.63 -3.82 14.12
N TYR A 40 -3.39 -4.05 13.05
CA TYR A 40 -3.85 -3.00 12.14
C TYR A 40 -4.81 -2.01 12.81
N LYS A 41 -5.55 -2.42 13.84
CA LYS A 41 -6.40 -1.53 14.62
C LYS A 41 -5.56 -0.49 15.35
N ARG A 42 -4.53 -0.93 16.09
CA ARG A 42 -3.62 -0.03 16.79
C ARG A 42 -2.85 0.85 15.81
N ALA A 43 -2.45 0.31 14.65
CA ALA A 43 -1.82 1.10 13.60
C ALA A 43 -2.73 2.22 13.10
N ALA A 44 -4.00 1.92 12.80
CA ALA A 44 -4.98 2.90 12.37
C ALA A 44 -5.18 3.99 13.44
N GLU A 45 -5.31 3.64 14.72
CA GLU A 45 -5.45 4.62 15.81
C GLU A 45 -4.28 5.63 15.83
N GLN A 46 -3.05 5.15 15.71
CA GLN A 46 -1.86 5.99 15.71
C GLN A 46 -1.81 6.91 14.48
N TYR A 47 -2.12 6.38 13.30
CA TYR A 47 -2.12 7.18 12.08
C TYR A 47 -3.31 8.15 12.00
N VAL A 48 -4.47 7.84 12.59
CA VAL A 48 -5.59 8.79 12.71
C VAL A 48 -5.17 9.99 13.55
N ALA A 49 -4.51 9.76 14.69
CA ALA A 49 -4.02 10.85 15.54
C ALA A 49 -3.10 11.79 14.74
N LEU A 50 -2.18 11.23 13.94
CA LEU A 50 -1.28 11.98 13.05
C LEU A 50 -1.99 12.77 11.96
N VAL A 51 -2.97 12.15 11.30
CA VAL A 51 -3.71 12.77 10.20
C VAL A 51 -4.61 13.90 10.70
N ASN A 52 -5.09 13.83 11.94
CA ASN A 52 -6.00 14.83 12.51
C ASN A 52 -5.28 15.95 13.28
N SER A 53 -4.05 15.72 13.79
CA SER A 53 -3.32 16.69 14.62
C SER A 53 -2.52 17.73 13.83
N ALA A 54 -2.33 17.52 12.52
CA ALA A 54 -1.40 18.30 11.72
C ALA A 54 -2.10 19.23 10.71
N LEU A 55 -1.71 20.51 10.69
CA LEU A 55 -2.09 21.44 9.62
C LEU A 55 -1.63 20.93 8.24
N PHE A 56 -0.45 20.31 8.19
CA PHE A 56 0.08 19.64 7.01
C PHE A 56 0.25 18.15 7.30
N VAL A 57 -0.56 17.32 6.66
CA VAL A 57 -0.50 15.88 6.83
C VAL A 57 0.50 15.30 5.84
N GLU A 58 1.55 14.70 6.37
CA GLU A 58 2.51 13.91 5.59
C GLU A 58 1.76 12.85 4.75
N PRO A 59 1.87 12.88 3.40
CA PRO A 59 1.18 11.93 2.53
C PRO A 59 1.45 10.47 2.87
N SER A 60 2.67 10.14 3.33
CA SER A 60 3.01 8.78 3.77
C SER A 60 2.21 8.33 5.00
N ALA A 61 1.90 9.22 5.95
CA ALA A 61 1.11 8.87 7.13
C ALA A 61 -0.34 8.57 6.73
N ARG A 62 -0.89 9.36 5.79
CA ARG A 62 -2.22 9.11 5.22
C ARG A 62 -2.27 7.80 4.43
N LEU A 63 -1.20 7.47 3.70
CA LEU A 63 -1.07 6.21 2.98
C LEU A 63 -1.07 5.02 3.95
N ASN A 64 -0.30 5.09 5.04
CA ASN A 64 -0.26 4.02 6.04
C ASN A 64 -1.59 3.86 6.79
N LEU A 65 -2.31 4.96 7.03
CA LEU A 65 -3.68 4.90 7.55
C LEU A 65 -4.59 4.13 6.59
N ALA A 66 -4.51 4.45 5.28
CA ALA A 66 -5.27 3.75 4.26
C ALA A 66 -4.94 2.25 4.22
N HIS A 67 -3.65 1.88 4.29
CA HIS A 67 -3.22 0.48 4.40
C HIS A 67 -3.78 -0.20 5.66
N SER A 68 -3.77 0.49 6.80
CA SER A 68 -4.32 -0.05 8.05
C SER A 68 -5.82 -0.33 7.91
N TYR A 69 -6.59 0.61 7.33
CA TYR A 69 -8.01 0.39 7.05
C TYR A 69 -8.26 -0.72 6.03
N PHE A 70 -7.41 -0.82 5.01
CA PHE A 70 -7.51 -1.89 4.02
C PHE A 70 -7.37 -3.27 4.68
N GLN A 71 -6.35 -3.44 5.54
CA GLN A 71 -6.11 -4.70 6.26
C GLN A 71 -7.26 -5.04 7.23
N LEU A 72 -7.91 -4.02 7.79
CA LEU A 72 -9.13 -4.17 8.59
C LEU A 72 -10.39 -4.44 7.74
N ARG A 73 -10.25 -4.58 6.41
CA ARG A 73 -11.35 -4.72 5.42
C ARG A 73 -12.32 -3.54 5.43
N GLN A 74 -11.91 -2.40 5.97
CA GLN A 74 -12.68 -1.16 6.00
C GLN A 74 -12.47 -0.40 4.69
N TYR A 75 -12.86 -1.02 3.57
CA TYR A 75 -12.52 -0.54 2.22
C TYR A 75 -13.03 0.86 1.91
N ALA A 76 -14.20 1.25 2.43
CA ALA A 76 -14.73 2.60 2.24
C ALA A 76 -13.80 3.67 2.87
N GLN A 77 -13.29 3.43 4.08
CA GLN A 77 -12.33 4.32 4.73
C GLN A 77 -10.99 4.31 4.02
N ALA A 78 -10.50 3.12 3.64
CA ALA A 78 -9.27 2.99 2.87
C ALA A 78 -9.33 3.78 1.56
N GLN A 79 -10.41 3.64 0.78
CA GLN A 79 -10.64 4.38 -0.47
C GLN A 79 -10.61 5.89 -0.26
N LYS A 80 -11.25 6.41 0.80
CA LYS A 80 -11.23 7.84 1.13
C LYS A 80 -9.80 8.36 1.28
N HIS A 81 -8.97 7.64 2.04
CA HIS A 81 -7.59 8.06 2.29
C HIS A 81 -6.69 7.83 1.07
N TYR A 82 -6.83 6.73 0.33
CA TYR A 82 -6.06 6.50 -0.90
C TYR A 82 -6.36 7.53 -1.99
N ARG A 83 -7.62 7.93 -2.18
CA ARG A 83 -7.97 8.98 -3.17
C ARG A 83 -7.25 10.30 -2.90
N LEU A 84 -7.09 10.66 -1.62
CA LEU A 84 -6.32 11.85 -1.23
C LEU A 84 -4.82 11.67 -1.50
N VAL A 85 -4.27 10.48 -1.26
CA VAL A 85 -2.85 10.21 -1.57
C VAL A 85 -2.59 10.15 -3.08
N ALA A 86 -3.53 9.62 -3.88
CA ALA A 86 -3.43 9.57 -5.33
C ALA A 86 -3.39 10.96 -6.01
N GLN A 87 -3.65 12.04 -5.26
CA GLN A 87 -3.62 13.42 -5.73
C GLN A 87 -2.35 14.18 -5.30
N VAL A 88 -1.45 13.56 -4.54
CA VAL A 88 -0.23 14.26 -4.09
C VAL A 88 0.83 14.31 -5.19
N SER A 89 1.67 15.34 -5.17
CA SER A 89 2.73 15.54 -6.18
C SER A 89 3.91 14.55 -6.09
N GLN A 90 3.84 13.53 -5.22
CA GLN A 90 4.86 12.50 -5.06
C GLN A 90 4.47 11.27 -5.89
N PRO A 91 5.09 11.03 -7.07
CA PRO A 91 4.62 10.01 -8.02
C PRO A 91 4.57 8.60 -7.41
N ASP A 92 5.57 8.23 -6.61
CA ASP A 92 5.61 6.92 -5.97
C ASP A 92 4.43 6.68 -5.01
N LEU A 93 4.07 7.69 -4.21
CA LEU A 93 2.95 7.58 -3.28
C LEU A 93 1.61 7.59 -4.01
N ALA A 94 1.50 8.44 -5.04
CA ALA A 94 0.31 8.50 -5.87
C ALA A 94 0.06 7.16 -6.59
N ALA A 95 1.09 6.59 -7.21
CA ALA A 95 1.01 5.30 -7.89
C ALA A 95 0.70 4.14 -6.93
N ALA A 96 1.32 4.12 -5.73
CA ALA A 96 0.98 3.14 -4.69
C ALA A 96 -0.50 3.24 -4.27
N ALA A 97 -1.03 4.45 -4.09
CA ALA A 97 -2.44 4.64 -3.77
C ALA A 97 -3.37 4.20 -4.92
N GLU A 98 -2.99 4.46 -6.17
CA GLU A 98 -3.73 4.03 -7.37
C GLU A 98 -3.77 2.50 -7.50
N ILE A 99 -2.65 1.81 -7.23
CA ILE A 99 -2.61 0.35 -7.15
C ILE A 99 -3.62 -0.14 -6.11
N GLN A 100 -3.59 0.40 -4.89
CA GLN A 100 -4.48 -0.07 -3.84
C GLN A 100 -5.96 0.23 -4.13
N LEU A 101 -6.27 1.38 -4.74
CA LEU A 101 -7.62 1.65 -5.24
C LEU A 101 -8.04 0.63 -6.29
N GLY A 102 -7.11 0.23 -7.18
CA GLY A 102 -7.34 -0.80 -8.18
C GLY A 102 -7.65 -2.14 -7.54
N VAL A 103 -6.88 -2.56 -6.53
CA VAL A 103 -7.15 -3.81 -5.78
C VAL A 103 -8.51 -3.76 -5.08
N ILE A 104 -8.88 -2.63 -4.46
CA ILE A 104 -10.22 -2.48 -3.87
C ILE A 104 -11.30 -2.61 -4.94
N ALA A 105 -11.10 -2.05 -6.14
CA ALA A 105 -12.06 -2.18 -7.23
C ALA A 105 -12.24 -3.64 -7.67
N VAL A 106 -11.16 -4.42 -7.77
CA VAL A 106 -11.26 -5.88 -8.02
C VAL A 106 -12.04 -6.57 -6.91
N LEU A 107 -11.77 -6.26 -5.65
CA LEU A 107 -12.51 -6.82 -4.50
C LEU A 107 -14.01 -6.46 -4.52
N GLN A 108 -14.37 -5.35 -5.16
CA GLN A 108 -15.75 -4.90 -5.38
C GLN A 108 -16.36 -5.45 -6.67
N GLY A 109 -15.63 -6.25 -7.44
CA GLY A 109 -16.06 -6.82 -8.73
C GLY A 109 -16.01 -5.85 -9.90
N ASP A 110 -15.41 -4.67 -9.74
CA ASP A 110 -15.24 -3.64 -10.78
C ASP A 110 -13.83 -3.68 -11.39
N SER A 111 -13.60 -4.70 -12.22
CA SER A 111 -12.29 -4.87 -12.87
C SER A 111 -12.01 -3.83 -13.94
N THR A 112 -13.05 -3.18 -14.49
CA THR A 112 -12.88 -2.07 -15.45
C THR A 112 -12.24 -0.87 -14.76
N ALA A 113 -12.74 -0.50 -13.57
CA ALA A 113 -12.11 0.52 -12.74
C ALA A 113 -10.70 0.08 -12.29
N ALA A 114 -10.52 -1.19 -11.92
CA ALA A 114 -9.22 -1.71 -11.53
C ALA A 114 -8.16 -1.57 -12.63
N LEU A 115 -8.47 -2.01 -13.86
CA LEU A 115 -7.57 -1.87 -15.01
C LEU A 115 -7.23 -0.41 -15.31
N THR A 116 -8.21 0.49 -15.18
CA THR A 116 -8.01 1.93 -15.35
C THR A 116 -7.02 2.47 -14.32
N LEU A 117 -7.17 2.07 -13.06
CA LEU A 117 -6.32 2.50 -11.95
C LEU A 117 -4.89 1.94 -12.06
N PHE A 118 -4.73 0.66 -12.41
CA PHE A 118 -3.40 0.08 -12.62
C PHE A 118 -2.69 0.72 -13.82
N ARG A 119 -3.41 1.00 -14.91
CA ARG A 119 -2.84 1.75 -16.04
C ARG A 119 -2.42 3.16 -15.64
N LYS A 120 -3.20 3.83 -14.79
CA LYS A 120 -2.85 5.15 -14.26
C LYS A 120 -1.56 5.10 -13.45
N ALA A 121 -1.41 4.09 -12.58
CA ALA A 121 -0.19 3.89 -11.80
C ALA A 121 1.04 3.67 -12.71
N LEU A 122 0.90 2.90 -13.80
CA LEU A 122 1.96 2.69 -14.79
C LEU A 122 2.33 3.95 -15.59
N ASN A 123 1.38 4.86 -15.80
CA ASN A 123 1.65 6.16 -16.43
C ASN A 123 2.36 7.11 -15.45
N THR A 124 2.04 7.04 -14.16
CA THR A 124 2.67 7.87 -13.11
C THR A 124 4.09 7.40 -12.81
N VAL A 125 4.30 6.09 -12.69
CA VAL A 125 5.62 5.47 -12.51
C VAL A 125 5.77 4.33 -13.53
N PRO A 126 6.52 4.55 -14.63
CA PRO A 126 6.79 3.51 -15.61
C PRO A 126 7.49 2.31 -14.99
N ALA A 127 7.17 1.10 -15.48
CA ALA A 127 7.73 -0.17 -14.99
C ALA A 127 7.51 -0.42 -13.49
N LEU A 128 6.42 0.11 -12.91
CA LEU A 128 6.03 -0.21 -11.53
C LEU A 128 5.52 -1.66 -11.45
N GLU A 129 6.41 -2.53 -11.01
CA GLU A 129 6.24 -3.99 -10.98
C GLU A 129 4.92 -4.50 -10.35
N PRO A 130 4.40 -3.94 -9.23
CA PRO A 130 3.09 -4.33 -8.70
C PRO A 130 1.93 -3.92 -9.62
N ALA A 131 1.98 -2.73 -10.22
CA ALA A 131 0.93 -2.26 -11.12
C ALA A 131 0.88 -3.08 -12.41
N GLN A 132 2.05 -3.39 -12.98
CA GLN A 132 2.15 -4.21 -14.19
C GLN A 132 1.62 -5.62 -13.94
N PHE A 133 2.03 -6.24 -12.84
CA PHE A 133 1.55 -7.55 -12.45
C PHE A 133 0.02 -7.57 -12.29
N ASN A 134 -0.53 -6.64 -11.51
CA ASN A 134 -1.95 -6.58 -11.24
C ASN A 134 -2.77 -6.32 -12.52
N TYR A 135 -2.26 -5.43 -13.39
CA TYR A 135 -2.89 -5.15 -14.68
C TYR A 135 -2.96 -6.40 -15.57
N GLU A 136 -1.83 -7.10 -15.75
CA GLU A 136 -1.77 -8.29 -16.59
C GLU A 136 -2.64 -9.43 -16.02
N LEU A 137 -2.61 -9.63 -14.70
CA LEU A 137 -3.42 -10.64 -14.02
C LEU A 137 -4.92 -10.40 -14.27
N ILE A 138 -5.39 -9.18 -14.04
CA ILE A 138 -6.82 -8.85 -14.21
C ILE A 138 -7.23 -8.85 -15.67
N LYS A 139 -6.40 -8.32 -16.56
CA LYS A 139 -6.69 -8.31 -18.01
C LYS A 139 -6.85 -9.72 -18.57
N LYS A 140 -6.09 -10.69 -18.07
CA LYS A 140 -6.16 -12.09 -18.52
C LYS A 140 -7.35 -12.84 -17.93
N THR A 141 -7.68 -12.58 -16.66
CA THR A 141 -8.67 -13.36 -15.91
C THR A 141 -10.09 -12.81 -15.99
N TYR A 142 -10.26 -11.54 -16.36
CA TYR A 142 -11.56 -10.89 -16.35
C TYR A 142 -12.20 -10.77 -17.74
N SER A 143 -13.42 -11.30 -17.88
CA SER A 143 -14.18 -11.35 -19.13
C SER A 143 -15.03 -10.10 -19.43
N GLY A 144 -14.97 -9.08 -18.57
CA GLY A 144 -15.72 -7.82 -18.74
C GLY A 144 -17.15 -7.85 -18.18
N LYS A 145 -17.53 -8.88 -17.41
CA LYS A 145 -18.86 -8.97 -16.77
C LYS A 145 -18.74 -8.75 -15.27
N PRO A 146 -19.50 -7.80 -14.67
CA PRO A 146 -19.53 -7.63 -13.22
C PRO A 146 -20.00 -8.92 -12.55
N ILE A 147 -19.31 -9.33 -11.49
CA ILE A 147 -19.75 -10.45 -10.64
C ILE A 147 -21.10 -10.03 -10.05
N GLN A 148 -22.19 -10.58 -10.57
CA GLN A 148 -23.52 -10.33 -10.02
C GLN A 148 -23.58 -10.93 -8.62
N ASN A 149 -24.05 -10.10 -7.67
CA ASN A 149 -24.35 -10.40 -6.26
C ASN A 149 -24.33 -11.89 -5.88
N SER A 150 -23.37 -12.27 -5.04
CA SER A 150 -23.13 -13.62 -4.53
C SER A 150 -24.16 -14.05 -3.46
N ALA A 151 -25.44 -14.01 -3.79
CA ALA A 151 -26.48 -14.69 -3.01
C ALA A 151 -26.59 -16.20 -3.33
N GLN A 152 -25.88 -16.69 -4.35
CA GLN A 152 -25.79 -18.11 -4.66
C GLN A 152 -24.34 -18.48 -4.99
N ARG A 153 -23.55 -18.73 -3.94
CA ARG A 153 -22.26 -19.42 -4.09
C ARG A 153 -22.51 -20.85 -4.58
N PRO A 154 -21.94 -21.29 -5.71
CA PRO A 154 -21.84 -22.71 -6.00
C PRO A 154 -21.01 -23.36 -4.89
N LYS A 155 -21.46 -24.52 -4.38
CA LYS A 155 -20.72 -25.28 -3.36
C LYS A 155 -19.28 -25.52 -3.82
N PRO A 156 -18.28 -25.40 -2.92
CA PRO A 156 -16.88 -25.53 -3.28
C PRO A 156 -16.62 -26.93 -3.85
N LYS A 157 -16.07 -26.99 -5.08
CA LYS A 157 -15.47 -28.20 -5.63
C LYS A 157 -14.11 -28.47 -4.94
N PRO A 158 -13.70 -29.73 -4.80
CA PRO A 158 -12.84 -30.18 -3.71
C PRO A 158 -11.39 -29.68 -3.80
N ARG A 159 -10.87 -29.25 -2.64
CA ARG A 159 -9.50 -29.05 -2.09
C ARG A 159 -8.21 -29.25 -2.91
N GLN A 160 -8.19 -29.91 -4.06
CA GLN A 160 -6.95 -30.25 -4.77
C GLN A 160 -6.30 -29.06 -5.48
N SER A 161 -7.08 -28.16 -6.09
CA SER A 161 -6.54 -27.00 -6.85
C SER A 161 -6.05 -25.85 -5.96
N GLN A 162 -6.57 -25.74 -4.73
CA GLN A 162 -6.13 -24.74 -3.76
C GLN A 162 -4.75 -25.11 -3.17
N GLN A 163 -4.52 -26.39 -2.87
CA GLN A 163 -3.23 -26.87 -2.36
C GLN A 163 -2.09 -26.69 -3.38
N GLU A 164 -2.32 -26.91 -4.67
CA GLU A 164 -1.29 -26.66 -5.70
C GLU A 164 -0.94 -25.18 -5.85
N THR A 165 -1.94 -24.30 -5.71
CA THR A 165 -1.73 -22.85 -5.79
C THR A 165 -1.01 -22.34 -4.54
N GLU A 166 -1.40 -22.80 -3.35
CA GLU A 166 -0.75 -22.47 -2.08
C GLU A 166 0.69 -23.02 -2.01
N MET A 167 0.93 -24.26 -2.41
CA MET A 167 2.28 -24.85 -2.46
C MET A 167 3.20 -24.14 -3.47
N ALA A 168 2.66 -23.65 -4.59
CA ALA A 168 3.43 -22.87 -5.56
C ALA A 168 3.76 -21.45 -5.06
N LEU A 169 2.88 -20.86 -4.25
CA LEU A 169 3.08 -19.54 -3.63
C LEU A 169 4.01 -19.60 -2.40
N GLU A 170 3.96 -20.68 -1.60
CA GLU A 170 4.88 -20.88 -0.46
C GLU A 170 6.31 -21.17 -0.89
N ARG A 171 6.52 -21.95 -1.96
CA ARG A 171 7.87 -22.26 -2.47
C ARG A 171 8.62 -21.03 -3.02
N GLY A 172 7.91 -19.93 -3.32
CA GLY A 172 8.51 -18.66 -3.73
C GLY A 172 8.86 -17.70 -2.59
N LYS A 173 8.54 -18.04 -1.32
CA LYS A 173 8.80 -17.19 -0.16
C LYS A 173 10.13 -17.48 0.56
N GLU A 174 10.73 -18.64 0.31
CA GLU A 174 12.03 -19.01 0.89
C GLU A 174 13.15 -18.69 -0.10
N SER A 175 13.69 -17.48 -0.03
CA SER A 175 15.14 -17.20 -0.10
C SER A 175 15.39 -15.69 -0.29
N GLY A 176 16.34 -15.16 0.47
CA GLY A 176 16.69 -13.75 0.49
C GLY A 176 17.81 -13.45 -0.49
N THR A 177 17.53 -12.66 -1.52
CA THR A 177 18.37 -11.60 -2.12
C THR A 177 17.56 -10.95 -3.26
N GLU A 178 17.78 -9.67 -3.53
CA GLU A 178 17.02 -8.87 -4.52
C GLU A 178 17.06 -9.45 -5.95
N VAL A 179 18.04 -10.30 -6.27
CA VAL A 179 18.20 -10.96 -7.58
C VAL A 179 17.33 -12.22 -7.71
N GLU A 180 17.16 -13.03 -6.64
CA GLU A 180 16.34 -14.25 -6.68
C GLU A 180 14.82 -13.97 -6.71
N GLN A 181 14.38 -12.83 -6.17
CA GLN A 181 12.95 -12.43 -6.20
C GLN A 181 12.45 -12.12 -7.62
N GLY A 182 13.32 -11.58 -8.48
CA GLY A 182 12.96 -11.29 -9.87
C GLY A 182 12.71 -12.56 -10.69
N ASP A 183 13.53 -13.59 -10.49
CA ASP A 183 13.43 -14.86 -11.21
C ASP A 183 12.26 -15.71 -10.72
N THR A 184 12.04 -15.80 -9.40
CA THR A 184 10.85 -16.46 -8.83
C THR A 184 9.55 -15.79 -9.26
N LYS A 185 9.53 -14.46 -9.39
CA LYS A 185 8.38 -13.70 -9.91
C LYS A 185 8.10 -13.99 -11.38
N ASN A 186 9.13 -13.96 -12.23
CA ASN A 186 8.98 -14.23 -13.67
C ASN A 186 8.49 -15.66 -13.92
N GLU A 187 8.97 -16.61 -13.12
CA GLU A 187 8.51 -17.99 -13.13
C GLU A 187 7.06 -18.13 -12.67
N LEU A 188 6.67 -17.42 -11.60
CA LEU A 188 5.26 -17.34 -11.16
C LEU A 188 4.39 -16.78 -12.29
N LEU A 189 4.77 -15.66 -12.91
CA LEU A 189 4.05 -15.08 -14.04
C LEU A 189 3.92 -16.03 -15.22
N ARG A 190 4.97 -16.79 -15.56
CA ARG A 190 4.92 -17.82 -16.62
C ARG A 190 3.97 -18.95 -16.30
N ARG A 191 3.95 -19.43 -15.05
CA ARG A 191 2.98 -20.45 -14.58
C ARG A 191 1.56 -19.91 -14.56
N LEU A 192 1.36 -18.66 -14.15
CA LEU A 192 0.06 -17.98 -14.22
C LEU A 192 -0.39 -17.79 -15.68
N ARG A 193 0.53 -17.64 -16.64
CA ARG A 193 0.22 -17.61 -18.08
C ARG A 193 -0.23 -18.98 -18.62
N SER A 194 0.30 -20.10 -18.12
CA SER A 194 -0.14 -21.42 -18.57
C SER A 194 -1.45 -21.88 -17.92
N LEU A 195 -1.80 -21.34 -16.74
CA LEU A 195 -3.05 -21.66 -16.05
C LEU A 195 -4.20 -20.74 -16.55
N ASN A 196 -5.34 -21.33 -16.89
CA ASN A 196 -6.62 -20.61 -17.03
C ASN A 196 -7.16 -20.31 -15.63
N LEU A 197 -6.57 -19.31 -14.97
CA LEU A 197 -6.91 -18.93 -13.60
C LEU A 197 -8.36 -18.48 -13.50
N SER A 198 -9.06 -18.96 -12.47
CA SER A 198 -10.35 -18.42 -12.07
C SER A 198 -10.19 -17.04 -11.40
N GLU A 199 -11.25 -16.25 -11.42
CA GLU A 199 -11.28 -14.93 -10.78
C GLU A 199 -10.97 -14.98 -9.28
N GLU A 200 -11.43 -16.02 -8.58
CA GLU A 200 -11.13 -16.25 -7.16
C GLU A 200 -9.62 -16.49 -6.92
N GLN A 201 -8.95 -17.20 -7.82
CA GLN A 201 -7.50 -17.43 -7.73
C GLN A 201 -6.72 -16.13 -7.96
N ALA A 202 -7.15 -15.29 -8.90
CA ALA A 202 -6.54 -13.98 -9.13
C ALA A 202 -6.65 -13.09 -7.89
N LEU A 203 -7.83 -13.05 -7.26
CA LEU A 203 -8.07 -12.32 -6.01
C LEU A 203 -7.18 -12.82 -4.85
N SER A 204 -7.03 -14.13 -4.71
CA SER A 204 -6.14 -14.71 -3.69
C SER A 204 -4.69 -14.27 -3.87
N ILE A 205 -4.21 -14.26 -5.13
CA ILE A 205 -2.86 -13.82 -5.46
C ILE A 205 -2.67 -12.34 -5.16
N LEU A 206 -3.61 -11.47 -5.55
CA LEU A 206 -3.55 -10.04 -5.24
C LEU A 206 -3.43 -9.80 -3.73
N ASN A 207 -4.27 -10.45 -2.93
CA ASN A 207 -4.21 -10.32 -1.47
C ASN A 207 -2.87 -10.78 -0.89
N SER A 208 -2.27 -11.84 -1.45
CA SER A 208 -0.98 -12.36 -0.98
C SER A 208 0.19 -11.41 -1.26
N MET A 209 0.11 -10.62 -2.33
CA MET A 209 1.19 -9.69 -2.74
C MET A 209 1.19 -8.38 -1.96
N GLN A 210 0.04 -7.97 -1.43
CA GLN A 210 -0.08 -6.69 -0.72
C GLN A 210 0.78 -6.59 0.54
N ALA A 211 1.08 -7.72 1.20
CA ALA A 211 1.93 -7.74 2.39
C ALA A 211 3.36 -7.24 2.09
N ASN A 212 3.86 -7.53 0.89
CA ASN A 212 5.22 -7.17 0.46
C ASN A 212 5.32 -5.70 0.01
N GLU A 213 4.21 -5.13 -0.49
CA GLU A 213 4.18 -3.77 -1.03
C GLU A 213 4.38 -2.70 0.04
N VAL A 214 3.83 -2.89 1.24
CA VAL A 214 4.01 -1.95 2.35
C VAL A 214 5.45 -1.90 2.84
N GLN A 215 6.16 -3.04 2.87
CA GLN A 215 7.58 -3.08 3.23
C GLN A 215 8.43 -2.32 2.20
N TYR A 216 8.15 -2.51 0.90
CA TYR A 216 8.87 -1.86 -0.19
C TYR A 216 8.81 -0.32 -0.10
N ILE A 217 7.64 0.25 0.18
CA ILE A 217 7.46 1.71 0.31
C ILE A 217 8.28 2.29 1.48
N HIS A 218 8.34 1.56 2.60
CA HIS A 218 9.11 2.00 3.77
C HIS A 218 10.63 1.96 3.54
N GLN A 219 11.13 0.95 2.82
CA GLN A 219 12.55 0.79 2.53
C GLN A 219 13.07 1.91 1.62
N ARG A 220 12.33 2.26 0.55
CA ARG A 220 12.69 3.37 -0.36
C ARG A 220 12.78 4.73 0.34
N LYS A 221 11.91 5.00 1.33
CA LYS A 221 11.99 6.24 2.11
C LYS A 221 13.27 6.31 2.95
N GLN A 222 13.74 5.19 3.49
CA GLN A 222 15.00 5.15 4.25
C GLN A 222 16.21 5.37 3.35
N THR A 223 16.23 4.75 2.16
CA THR A 223 17.34 4.92 1.21
C THR A 223 17.40 6.34 0.64
N ALA A 224 16.25 6.95 0.31
CA ALA A 224 16.18 8.35 -0.10
C ALA A 224 16.68 9.30 1.00
N LYS A 225 16.22 9.12 2.25
CA LYS A 225 16.67 9.94 3.40
C LYS A 225 18.16 9.78 3.71
N LYS A 226 18.73 8.59 3.47
CA LYS A 226 20.17 8.34 3.62
C LYS A 226 20.98 9.05 2.52
N LYS A 227 20.48 9.07 1.29
CA LYS A 227 21.10 9.77 0.15
C LYS A 227 21.12 11.28 0.38
N ASP A 228 20.01 11.85 0.84
CA ASP A 228 19.94 13.29 1.15
C ASP A 228 20.85 13.68 2.33
N ARG A 229 21.01 12.82 3.35
CA ARG A 229 21.96 13.08 4.44
C ARG A 229 23.42 13.05 4.00
N LEU A 230 23.75 12.28 2.96
CA LEU A 230 25.11 12.19 2.44
C LEU A 230 25.48 13.38 1.56
N THR A 231 24.51 14.00 0.87
CA THR A 231 24.75 15.21 0.06
C THR A 231 24.90 16.49 0.88
N PHE A 232 24.36 16.53 2.09
CA PHE A 232 24.52 17.68 3.02
C PHE A 232 25.81 17.62 3.86
N ASN A 233 26.55 16.51 3.86
CA ASN A 233 27.75 16.32 4.69
C ASN A 233 29.06 16.46 3.90
N THR A 234 28.99 16.99 2.67
CA THR A 234 30.12 17.29 1.80
C THR A 234 30.20 18.79 1.52
N TYR A 235 30.46 19.60 2.55
CA TYR A 235 30.93 20.98 2.43
C TYR A 235 31.77 21.32 3.67
#